data_AF-A0A496SBQ8-F1
#
_entry.id   AF-A0A496SBQ8-F1
#
_cell.length_a   1.000
_cell.length_b   1.000
_cell.length_c   1.000
_cell.angle_alpha   90.00
_cell.angle_beta   90.00
_cell.angle_gamma   90.00
#
_symmetry.space_group_name_H-M   'P 1'
#
loop_
_entity.id
_entity.type
_entity.pdbx_description
1 polymer ?
#
loop_
_entity_poly.entity_id
_entity_poly.type
_entity_poly.pdbx_seq_one_letter_code
_entity_poly.pdbx_strand_id
1 'polypeptide(L)'
;MDTYKVALAGLLHDIGKFWQRTGKPHPKEFTKEDYGEHGAHAAFSAEFVGRYVPEGMREGLGSVLYHHNPKDLGSLLIAVSDWLSSGEREEAPESPEPLHLRSVFDRIRLEDGPPCPEDEWYYPLKPISLDAESIFPRPGEARSTRDEHEELWKDFEGEVKLLDGMGLKEYVETLYHLLMKYTWCVPSAYYRSVPDVSLYDHSRTTAAIAVCLHLQGTSEGKLRELTEALRRRDGEVLSEPLFLLVGGDISGIQDFLYTLTSRGAAKGLRGRSLYLQLLLRAAAELLLKGLGLPSVNLLYIGGGNFYLLAPLSAEDRLCSLRKDIARRLLSLHGGELYLALCWVEVTPGDFLLDGSVPSPWMRKVEELFEELARRRRGGSRSWAMKSTRSSNLRGRAGNRGSVRYATPRGT
;
A
#
# COMPACT_ATOMS: atom_id res chain seq x y z
N MET A 1 12.75 14.45 -11.55
CA MET A 1 11.46 14.76 -10.90
C MET A 1 11.57 14.38 -9.44
N ASP A 2 10.96 15.14 -8.53
CA ASP A 2 10.94 14.79 -7.10
C ASP A 2 10.06 13.55 -6.87
N THR A 3 10.44 12.64 -5.98
CA THR A 3 9.69 11.40 -5.70
C THR A 3 8.26 11.65 -5.24
N TYR A 4 8.02 12.69 -4.43
CA TYR A 4 6.67 13.05 -3.99
C TYR A 4 5.85 13.67 -5.12
N LYS A 5 6.48 14.36 -6.08
CA LYS A 5 5.78 14.79 -7.31
C LYS A 5 5.35 13.60 -8.16
N VAL A 6 6.18 12.54 -8.26
CA VAL A 6 5.82 11.30 -8.96
C VAL A 6 4.64 10.60 -8.26
N ALA A 7 4.70 10.50 -6.93
CA ALA A 7 3.59 9.95 -6.15
C ALA A 7 2.30 10.77 -6.34
N LEU A 8 2.40 12.11 -6.33
CA LEU A 8 1.27 12.99 -6.56
C LEU A 8 0.66 12.81 -7.95
N ALA A 9 1.49 12.71 -9.00
CA ALA A 9 1.03 12.42 -10.35
C ALA A 9 0.30 11.07 -10.44
N GLY A 10 0.85 10.02 -9.82
CA GLY A 10 0.21 8.71 -9.75
C GLY A 10 -1.10 8.72 -8.97
N LEU A 11 -1.20 9.48 -7.89
CA LEU A 11 -2.44 9.63 -7.12
C LEU A 11 -3.52 10.41 -7.88
N LEU A 12 -3.14 11.33 -8.76
CA LEU A 12 -4.05 12.24 -9.45
C LEU A 12 -4.36 11.88 -10.90
N HIS A 13 -3.67 10.92 -11.53
CA HIS A 13 -3.87 10.60 -12.95
C HIS A 13 -5.35 10.38 -13.31
N ASP A 14 -6.07 9.64 -12.46
CA ASP A 14 -7.47 9.25 -12.65
C ASP A 14 -8.47 10.02 -11.78
N ILE A 15 -8.05 11.07 -11.04
CA ILE A 15 -8.98 11.84 -10.17
C ILE A 15 -10.14 12.45 -10.95
N GLY A 16 -9.91 12.75 -12.23
CA GLY A 16 -10.90 13.28 -13.14
C GLY A 16 -12.08 12.33 -13.37
N LYS A 17 -11.95 11.01 -13.13
CA LYS A 17 -13.08 10.08 -13.18
C LYS A 17 -14.11 10.38 -12.09
N PHE A 18 -13.64 10.74 -10.90
CA PHE A 18 -14.51 11.17 -9.81
C PHE A 18 -15.25 12.45 -10.18
N TRP A 19 -14.54 13.45 -10.73
CA TRP A 19 -15.15 14.71 -11.14
C TRP A 19 -16.10 14.54 -12.33
N GLN A 20 -15.72 13.82 -13.38
CA GLN A 20 -16.52 13.60 -14.57
C GLN A 20 -17.91 13.01 -14.25
N ARG A 21 -17.99 12.10 -13.27
CA ARG A 21 -19.24 11.42 -12.87
C ARG A 21 -20.25 12.33 -12.18
N THR A 22 -19.84 13.51 -11.71
CA THR A 22 -20.76 14.56 -11.23
C THR A 22 -21.62 15.16 -12.34
N GLY A 23 -21.29 14.92 -13.62
CA GLY A 23 -22.00 15.48 -14.77
C GLY A 23 -21.66 16.94 -15.08
N LYS A 24 -20.60 17.49 -14.47
CA LYS A 24 -20.09 18.83 -14.82
C LYS A 24 -19.60 18.88 -16.28
N PRO A 25 -19.68 20.05 -16.94
CA PRO A 25 -19.21 20.19 -18.31
C PRO A 25 -17.75 19.79 -18.46
N HIS A 26 -17.42 19.16 -19.58
CA HIS A 26 -16.04 18.80 -19.92
C HIS A 26 -15.16 20.06 -20.03
N PRO A 27 -13.91 20.04 -19.51
CA PRO A 27 -13.01 21.19 -19.55
C PRO A 27 -12.62 21.55 -20.99
N LYS A 28 -13.00 22.74 -21.44
CA LYS A 28 -12.83 23.16 -22.85
C LYS A 28 -11.38 23.47 -23.26
N GLU A 29 -10.48 23.61 -22.28
CA GLU A 29 -9.08 23.97 -22.50
C GLU A 29 -8.26 22.82 -23.08
N PHE A 30 -8.74 21.57 -22.95
CA PHE A 30 -8.01 20.37 -23.36
C PHE A 30 -8.77 19.60 -24.44
N THR A 31 -8.02 19.05 -25.39
CA THR A 31 -8.58 18.36 -26.56
C THR A 31 -8.18 16.90 -26.60
N LYS A 32 -8.81 16.10 -27.49
CA LYS A 32 -8.40 14.71 -27.74
C LYS A 32 -6.94 14.56 -28.16
N GLU A 33 -6.33 15.59 -28.75
CA GLU A 33 -4.89 15.59 -29.10
C GLU A 33 -3.99 15.61 -27.87
N ASP A 34 -4.50 16.12 -26.75
CA ASP A 34 -3.83 16.13 -25.47
C ASP A 34 -3.98 14.78 -24.77
N TYR A 35 -5.22 14.41 -24.46
CA TYR A 35 -5.50 13.27 -23.59
C TYR A 35 -5.75 11.95 -24.32
N GLY A 36 -5.71 11.90 -25.65
CA GLY A 36 -5.94 10.69 -26.44
C GLY A 36 -7.42 10.29 -26.57
N GLU A 37 -7.70 9.20 -27.29
CA GLU A 37 -9.08 8.81 -27.66
C GLU A 37 -9.95 8.40 -26.46
N HIS A 38 -9.33 7.86 -25.41
CA HIS A 38 -10.01 7.32 -24.22
C HIS A 38 -9.71 8.06 -22.91
N GLY A 39 -8.95 9.17 -22.96
CA GLY A 39 -8.49 9.89 -21.77
C GLY A 39 -9.32 11.11 -21.38
N ALA A 40 -10.61 11.20 -21.73
CA ALA A 40 -11.39 12.42 -21.49
C ALA A 40 -11.43 12.85 -20.01
N HIS A 41 -11.34 11.90 -19.07
CA HIS A 41 -11.20 12.19 -17.64
C HIS A 41 -9.88 12.90 -17.29
N ALA A 42 -8.80 12.68 -18.06
CA ALA A 42 -7.51 13.30 -17.81
C ALA A 42 -7.56 14.84 -17.95
N ALA A 43 -8.50 15.37 -18.74
CA ALA A 43 -8.79 16.80 -18.79
C ALA A 43 -9.32 17.32 -17.44
N PHE A 44 -10.24 16.60 -16.80
CA PHE A 44 -10.72 16.93 -15.46
C PHE A 44 -9.62 16.78 -14.41
N SER A 45 -8.76 15.77 -14.54
CA SER A 45 -7.59 15.61 -13.67
C SER A 45 -6.62 16.80 -13.79
N ALA A 46 -6.39 17.29 -15.02
CA ALA A 46 -5.57 18.47 -15.28
C ALA A 46 -6.21 19.75 -14.72
N GLU A 47 -7.52 19.94 -14.88
CA GLU A 47 -8.24 21.05 -14.27
C GLU A 47 -8.15 21.00 -12.73
N PHE A 48 -8.23 19.80 -12.14
CA PHE A 48 -8.08 19.61 -10.70
C PHE A 48 -6.69 20.06 -10.23
N VAL A 49 -5.63 19.67 -10.95
CA VAL A 49 -4.27 20.11 -10.67
C VAL A 49 -4.15 21.63 -10.77
N GLY A 50 -4.70 22.24 -11.83
CA GLY A 50 -4.67 23.69 -12.03
C GLY A 50 -5.40 24.47 -10.94
N ARG A 51 -6.46 23.90 -10.38
CA ARG A 51 -7.32 24.57 -9.39
C ARG A 51 -6.89 24.34 -7.94
N TYR A 52 -6.42 23.15 -7.60
CA TYR A 52 -6.24 22.74 -6.20
C TYR A 52 -4.80 22.45 -5.79
N VAL A 53 -3.93 22.10 -6.73
CA VAL A 53 -2.51 21.88 -6.41
C VAL A 53 -1.81 23.25 -6.35
N PRO A 54 -1.01 23.56 -5.30
CA PRO A 54 -0.25 24.81 -5.22
C PRO A 54 0.70 24.99 -6.41
N GLU A 55 0.85 26.21 -6.92
CA GLU A 55 1.60 26.51 -8.14
C GLU A 55 3.03 25.93 -8.15
N GLY A 56 3.76 26.07 -7.04
CA GLY A 56 5.13 25.54 -6.90
C GLY A 56 5.24 24.01 -6.96
N MET A 57 4.12 23.28 -6.85
CA MET A 57 4.07 21.82 -6.94
C MET A 57 3.61 21.30 -8.30
N ARG A 58 3.06 22.16 -9.17
CA ARG A 58 2.46 21.76 -10.46
C ARG A 58 3.49 21.33 -11.50
N GLU A 59 4.70 21.86 -11.42
CA GLU A 59 5.79 21.51 -12.34
C GLU A 59 6.06 20.00 -12.29
N GLY A 60 5.93 19.33 -13.44
CA GLY A 60 6.09 17.89 -13.59
C GLY A 60 4.79 17.08 -13.50
N LEU A 61 3.65 17.70 -13.16
CA LEU A 61 2.34 17.02 -13.10
C LEU A 61 1.61 16.97 -14.45
N GLY A 62 2.22 17.43 -15.55
CA GLY A 62 1.64 17.31 -16.89
C GLY A 62 1.32 15.87 -17.30
N SER A 63 2.00 14.89 -16.68
CA SER A 63 1.71 13.47 -16.85
C SER A 63 0.28 13.08 -16.51
N VAL A 64 -0.40 13.83 -15.64
CA VAL A 64 -1.81 13.62 -15.31
C VAL A 64 -2.70 13.79 -16.54
N LEU A 65 -2.38 14.72 -17.44
CA LEU A 65 -3.13 14.94 -18.69
C LEU A 65 -2.74 13.94 -19.78
N TYR A 66 -1.44 13.66 -19.92
CA TYR A 66 -0.88 12.95 -21.08
C TYR A 66 -0.67 11.45 -20.87
N HIS A 67 -1.06 10.85 -19.74
CA HIS A 67 -0.79 9.42 -19.49
C HIS A 67 -1.49 8.45 -20.47
N HIS A 68 -2.59 8.85 -21.12
CA HIS A 68 -3.21 8.08 -22.22
C HIS A 68 -2.57 8.32 -23.59
N ASN A 69 -1.76 9.38 -23.73
CA ASN A 69 -0.99 9.70 -24.94
C ASN A 69 0.40 10.24 -24.57
N PRO A 70 1.31 9.39 -24.05
CA PRO A 70 2.56 9.85 -23.43
C PRO A 70 3.48 10.62 -24.39
N LYS A 71 3.78 11.88 -24.05
CA LYS A 71 4.67 12.77 -24.83
C LYS A 71 6.07 12.96 -24.21
N ASP A 72 6.23 12.56 -22.96
CA ASP A 72 7.45 12.74 -22.18
C ASP A 72 7.67 11.56 -21.20
N LEU A 73 8.84 11.55 -20.55
CA LEU A 73 9.24 10.50 -19.61
C LEU A 73 8.26 10.35 -18.43
N GLY A 74 7.77 11.45 -17.87
CA GLY A 74 6.86 11.43 -16.72
C GLY A 74 5.49 10.87 -17.12
N SER A 75 4.97 11.29 -18.26
CA SER A 75 3.74 10.76 -18.84
C SER A 75 3.83 9.27 -19.14
N LEU A 76 4.97 8.82 -19.67
CA LEU A 76 5.22 7.40 -19.96
C LEU A 76 5.35 6.57 -18.68
N LEU A 77 6.02 7.11 -17.66
CA LEU A 77 6.14 6.48 -16.34
C LEU A 77 4.76 6.23 -15.72
N ILE A 78 3.89 7.24 -15.72
CA ILE A 78 2.52 7.10 -15.17
C ILE A 78 1.70 6.13 -16.01
N ALA A 79 1.79 6.18 -17.34
CA ALA A 79 1.09 5.26 -18.23
C ALA A 79 1.45 3.79 -17.97
N VAL A 80 2.74 3.46 -17.92
CA VAL A 80 3.21 2.10 -17.61
C VAL A 80 2.74 1.66 -16.22
N SER A 81 2.76 2.57 -15.24
CA SER A 81 2.36 2.26 -13.88
C SER A 81 0.85 2.02 -13.76
N ASP A 82 0.03 2.79 -14.48
CA ASP A 82 -1.43 2.59 -14.58
C ASP A 82 -1.75 1.22 -15.19
N TRP A 83 -1.02 0.84 -16.23
CA TRP A 83 -1.19 -0.45 -16.90
C TRP A 83 -0.81 -1.62 -16.01
N LEU A 84 0.31 -1.52 -15.27
CA LEU A 84 0.70 -2.54 -14.30
C LEU A 84 -0.28 -2.65 -13.14
N SER A 85 -0.88 -1.54 -12.70
CA SER A 85 -1.90 -1.53 -11.64
C SER A 85 -3.21 -2.20 -12.08
N SER A 86 -3.53 -2.17 -13.38
CA SER A 86 -4.82 -2.57 -13.95
C SER A 86 -4.80 -3.97 -14.62
N GLY A 87 -4.13 -4.97 -14.06
CA GLY A 87 -3.73 -6.25 -14.69
C GLY A 87 -4.72 -7.02 -15.60
N GLU A 88 -6.01 -6.67 -15.63
CA GLU A 88 -7.10 -7.21 -16.46
C GLU A 88 -7.43 -6.42 -17.74
N ARG A 89 -6.85 -5.23 -18.00
CA ARG A 89 -7.45 -4.26 -18.95
C ARG A 89 -7.57 -4.78 -20.40
N GLU A 90 -8.80 -4.85 -20.91
CA GLU A 90 -9.12 -4.76 -22.33
C GLU A 90 -9.43 -3.28 -22.65
N GLU A 91 -8.73 -2.68 -23.61
CA GLU A 91 -9.01 -1.30 -24.04
C GLU A 91 -10.43 -1.23 -24.63
N ALA A 92 -11.33 -0.52 -23.96
CA ALA A 92 -12.69 -0.31 -24.42
C ALA A 92 -13.22 1.06 -23.90
N PRO A 93 -14.16 1.70 -24.63
CA PRO A 93 -14.74 2.97 -24.21
C PRO A 93 -15.53 2.81 -22.90
N GLU A 94 -15.24 3.64 -21.90
CA GLU A 94 -15.95 3.62 -20.61
C GLU A 94 -17.44 3.94 -20.77
N SER A 95 -18.29 3.27 -19.97
CA SER A 95 -19.72 3.61 -19.92
C SER A 95 -19.90 4.98 -19.29
N PRO A 96 -20.71 5.88 -19.87
CA PRO A 96 -21.00 7.18 -19.28
C PRO A 96 -21.91 7.11 -18.05
N GLU A 97 -22.49 5.94 -17.75
CA GLU A 97 -23.37 5.77 -16.59
C GLU A 97 -22.53 5.54 -15.31
N PRO A 98 -22.74 6.30 -14.23
CA PRO A 98 -22.06 6.08 -12.97
C PRO A 98 -22.50 4.76 -12.33
N LEU A 99 -21.53 3.95 -11.87
CA LEU A 99 -21.78 2.71 -11.13
C LEU A 99 -21.33 2.81 -9.67
N HIS A 100 -21.92 1.97 -8.81
CA HIS A 100 -21.42 1.67 -7.49
C HIS A 100 -20.25 0.69 -7.53
N LEU A 101 -19.36 0.79 -6.53
CA LEU A 101 -18.32 -0.21 -6.32
C LEU A 101 -18.96 -1.50 -5.77
N ARG A 102 -18.73 -2.62 -6.45
CA ARG A 102 -19.18 -3.95 -6.04
C ARG A 102 -18.29 -4.47 -4.90
N SER A 103 -18.91 -5.18 -3.98
CA SER A 103 -18.19 -5.89 -2.93
C SER A 103 -17.31 -7.01 -3.50
N VAL A 104 -16.01 -6.99 -3.17
CA VAL A 104 -15.08 -8.10 -3.50
C VAL A 104 -15.51 -9.43 -2.86
N PHE A 105 -16.24 -9.39 -1.75
CA PHE A 105 -16.73 -10.59 -1.06
C PHE A 105 -17.79 -11.34 -1.88
N ASP A 106 -18.49 -10.65 -2.79
CA ASP A 106 -19.49 -11.28 -3.68
C ASP A 106 -18.87 -12.24 -4.69
N ARG A 107 -17.55 -12.14 -4.89
CA ARG A 107 -16.79 -12.98 -5.82
C ARG A 107 -16.13 -14.17 -5.13
N ILE A 108 -16.16 -14.22 -3.80
CA ILE A 108 -15.60 -15.35 -3.06
C ILE A 108 -16.55 -16.53 -3.21
N ARG A 109 -16.00 -17.67 -3.63
CA ARG A 109 -16.68 -18.96 -3.70
C ARG A 109 -15.92 -19.90 -2.77
N LEU A 110 -16.60 -20.43 -1.77
CA LEU A 110 -16.04 -21.45 -0.88
C LEU A 110 -16.50 -22.82 -1.39
N GLU A 111 -15.59 -23.77 -1.53
CA GLU A 111 -15.87 -25.12 -2.05
C GLU A 111 -16.95 -25.84 -1.22
N ASP A 112 -16.91 -25.69 0.11
CA ASP A 112 -17.92 -26.21 1.05
C ASP A 112 -18.79 -25.08 1.66
N GLY A 113 -18.97 -23.97 0.94
CA GLY A 113 -19.69 -22.79 1.42
C GLY A 113 -21.21 -22.84 1.25
N PRO A 114 -21.93 -21.90 1.88
CA PRO A 114 -23.30 -21.62 1.47
C PRO A 114 -23.36 -21.21 -0.01
N PRO A 115 -24.49 -21.44 -0.70
CA PRO A 115 -24.68 -20.97 -2.06
C PRO A 115 -24.53 -19.44 -2.10
N CYS A 116 -24.10 -18.93 -3.25
CA CYS A 116 -23.92 -17.50 -3.40
C CYS A 116 -25.23 -16.74 -3.20
N PRO A 117 -25.16 -15.55 -2.58
CA PRO A 117 -26.30 -14.65 -2.58
C PRO A 117 -26.82 -14.46 -4.00
N GLU A 118 -28.15 -14.50 -4.17
CA GLU A 118 -28.79 -14.18 -5.45
C GLU A 118 -28.56 -12.70 -5.81
N ASP A 119 -28.51 -11.84 -4.79
CA ASP A 119 -28.29 -10.40 -4.92
C ASP A 119 -26.81 -10.04 -4.99
N GLU A 120 -26.49 -9.05 -5.82
CA GLU A 120 -25.18 -8.39 -5.84
C GLU A 120 -25.15 -7.24 -4.82
N TRP A 121 -23.99 -7.04 -4.19
CA TRP A 121 -23.80 -6.11 -3.09
C TRP A 121 -22.87 -4.99 -3.47
N TYR A 122 -23.29 -3.77 -3.15
CA TYR A 122 -22.65 -2.54 -3.57
C TYR A 122 -22.36 -1.62 -2.40
N TYR A 123 -21.22 -0.96 -2.41
CA TYR A 123 -20.86 0.04 -1.41
C TYR A 123 -21.58 1.36 -1.67
N PRO A 124 -22.09 2.03 -0.63
CA PRO A 124 -22.70 3.35 -0.77
C PRO A 124 -21.64 4.41 -1.09
N LEU A 125 -21.99 5.39 -1.93
CA LEU A 125 -21.13 6.54 -2.24
C LEU A 125 -21.10 7.55 -1.10
N LYS A 126 -20.39 7.21 -0.03
CA LYS A 126 -20.21 8.06 1.15
C LYS A 126 -18.75 8.15 1.58
N PRO A 127 -18.34 9.26 2.23
CA PRO A 127 -17.03 9.34 2.86
C PRO A 127 -16.87 8.21 3.88
N ILE A 128 -15.68 7.61 3.94
CA ILE A 128 -15.41 6.54 4.91
C ILE A 128 -15.62 7.07 6.33
N SER A 129 -16.35 6.31 7.14
CA SER A 129 -16.59 6.63 8.54
C SER A 129 -16.73 5.36 9.38
N LEU A 130 -16.98 5.48 10.69
CA LEU A 130 -17.27 4.33 11.54
C LEU A 130 -18.77 3.99 11.58
N ASP A 131 -19.59 4.70 10.79
CA ASP A 131 -21.01 4.46 10.68
C ASP A 131 -21.29 3.26 9.77
N ALA A 132 -22.05 2.29 10.27
CA ALA A 132 -22.37 1.05 9.56
C ALA A 132 -23.05 1.32 8.20
N GLU A 133 -23.88 2.36 8.15
CA GLU A 133 -24.60 2.76 6.94
C GLU A 133 -23.66 3.35 5.86
N SER A 134 -22.43 3.71 6.22
CA SER A 134 -21.42 4.23 5.28
C SER A 134 -20.44 3.16 4.78
N ILE A 135 -20.14 2.12 5.57
CA ILE A 135 -19.03 1.19 5.25
C ILE A 135 -19.47 -0.20 4.83
N PHE A 136 -20.68 -0.64 5.17
CA PHE A 136 -21.15 -1.95 4.75
C PHE A 136 -21.83 -1.89 3.39
N PRO A 137 -21.54 -2.85 2.50
CA PRO A 137 -22.24 -2.94 1.23
C PRO A 137 -23.71 -3.33 1.47
N ARG A 138 -24.57 -3.02 0.52
CA ARG A 138 -26.00 -3.32 0.57
C ARG A 138 -26.44 -4.06 -0.70
N PRO A 139 -27.46 -4.93 -0.61
CA PRO A 139 -28.07 -5.48 -1.82
C PRO A 139 -28.71 -4.32 -2.60
N GLY A 140 -28.49 -4.27 -3.90
CA GLY A 140 -28.99 -3.17 -4.72
C GLY A 140 -28.57 -3.22 -6.17
N GLU A 141 -28.85 -2.14 -6.89
CA GLU A 141 -28.47 -2.00 -8.29
C GLU A 141 -27.05 -1.46 -8.45
N ALA A 142 -26.38 -1.91 -9.51
CA ALA A 142 -25.06 -1.43 -9.90
C ALA A 142 -25.05 0.07 -10.21
N ARG A 143 -26.17 0.64 -10.65
CA ARG A 143 -26.26 2.05 -11.05
C ARG A 143 -26.25 2.97 -9.84
N SER A 144 -25.42 4.00 -9.92
CA SER A 144 -25.44 5.13 -9.01
C SER A 144 -25.97 6.37 -9.72
N THR A 145 -26.19 7.44 -8.96
CA THR A 145 -26.69 8.71 -9.48
C THR A 145 -25.57 9.76 -9.59
N ARG A 146 -25.83 10.78 -10.42
CA ARG A 146 -24.95 11.95 -10.51
C ARG A 146 -24.98 12.79 -9.23
N ASP A 147 -26.15 12.87 -8.59
CA ASP A 147 -26.35 13.64 -7.37
C ASP A 147 -25.50 13.07 -6.22
N GLU A 148 -25.44 11.74 -6.08
CA GLU A 148 -24.55 11.07 -5.11
C GLU A 148 -23.07 11.42 -5.35
N HIS A 149 -22.64 11.44 -6.62
CA HIS A 149 -21.28 11.85 -6.97
C HIS A 149 -21.02 13.33 -6.71
N GLU A 150 -21.99 14.21 -7.00
CA GLU A 150 -21.86 15.65 -6.78
C GLU A 150 -21.78 15.98 -5.28
N GLU A 151 -22.58 15.32 -4.43
CA GLU A 151 -22.51 15.46 -2.98
C GLU A 151 -21.14 15.05 -2.44
N LEU A 152 -20.68 13.85 -2.81
CA LEU A 152 -19.37 13.33 -2.40
C LEU A 152 -18.22 14.22 -2.90
N TRP A 153 -18.30 14.72 -4.14
CA TRP A 153 -17.31 15.62 -4.72
C TRP A 153 -17.26 16.96 -3.99
N LYS A 154 -18.43 17.53 -3.64
CA LYS A 154 -18.51 18.81 -2.94
C LYS A 154 -17.81 18.75 -1.58
N ASP A 155 -18.02 17.67 -0.83
CA ASP A 155 -17.38 17.47 0.47
C ASP A 155 -15.86 17.28 0.32
N PHE A 156 -15.43 16.46 -0.66
CA PHE A 156 -14.02 16.31 -1.01
C PHE A 156 -13.37 17.65 -1.40
N GLU A 157 -14.02 18.42 -2.27
CA GLU A 157 -13.56 19.74 -2.72
C GLU A 157 -13.43 20.73 -1.56
N GLY A 158 -14.34 20.66 -0.58
CA GLY A 158 -14.29 21.46 0.64
C GLY A 158 -13.03 21.20 1.46
N GLU A 159 -12.66 19.92 1.65
CA GLU A 159 -11.47 19.54 2.42
C GLU A 159 -10.16 19.74 1.64
N VAL A 160 -10.15 19.48 0.33
CA VAL A 160 -8.97 19.71 -0.53
C VAL A 160 -8.53 21.18 -0.50
N LYS A 161 -9.48 22.12 -0.46
CA LYS A 161 -9.16 23.56 -0.34
C LYS A 161 -8.40 23.92 0.94
N LEU A 162 -8.47 23.08 1.98
CA LEU A 162 -7.76 23.31 3.25
C LEU A 162 -6.27 22.91 3.18
N LEU A 163 -5.83 22.28 2.09
CA LEU A 163 -4.43 21.88 1.90
C LEU A 163 -3.54 23.05 1.44
N ASP A 164 -4.13 24.22 1.16
CA ASP A 164 -3.37 25.40 0.74
C ASP A 164 -2.32 25.79 1.79
N GLY A 165 -1.13 26.17 1.33
CA GLY A 165 0.02 26.51 2.18
C GLY A 165 0.80 25.34 2.79
N MET A 166 0.41 24.07 2.56
CA MET A 166 1.21 22.92 2.99
C MET A 166 2.49 22.74 2.16
N GLY A 167 3.51 22.10 2.75
CA GLY A 167 4.68 21.62 2.02
C GLY A 167 4.35 20.41 1.15
N LEU A 168 5.18 20.11 0.14
CA LEU A 168 4.90 19.04 -0.84
C LEU A 168 4.62 17.69 -0.17
N LYS A 169 5.42 17.32 0.83
CA LYS A 169 5.28 16.04 1.52
C LYS A 169 3.99 15.97 2.32
N GLU A 170 3.67 17.03 3.07
CA GLU A 170 2.46 17.15 3.88
C GLU A 170 1.21 17.17 2.99
N TYR A 171 1.29 17.87 1.85
CA TYR A 171 0.24 17.92 0.84
C TYR A 171 -0.06 16.53 0.28
N VAL A 172 0.98 15.80 -0.17
CA VAL A 172 0.81 14.45 -0.72
C VAL A 172 0.25 13.48 0.33
N GLU A 173 0.76 13.52 1.56
CA GLU A 173 0.27 12.64 2.63
C GLU A 173 -1.19 12.93 2.99
N THR A 174 -1.55 14.21 3.10
CA THR A 174 -2.92 14.61 3.42
C THR A 174 -3.87 14.25 2.28
N LEU A 175 -3.49 14.53 1.03
CA LEU A 175 -4.27 14.20 -0.14
C LEU A 175 -4.46 12.68 -0.28
N TYR A 176 -3.42 11.88 -0.03
CA TYR A 176 -3.52 10.41 0.01
C TYR A 176 -4.64 9.93 0.96
N HIS A 177 -4.74 10.53 2.16
CA HIS A 177 -5.79 10.22 3.10
C HIS A 177 -7.16 10.80 2.72
N LEU A 178 -7.23 11.95 2.06
CA LEU A 178 -8.49 12.45 1.49
C LEU A 178 -9.01 11.55 0.37
N LEU A 179 -8.13 11.04 -0.50
CA LEU A 179 -8.50 10.05 -1.50
C LEU A 179 -8.99 8.77 -0.82
N MET A 180 -8.31 8.26 0.21
CA MET A 180 -8.83 7.14 1.01
C MET A 180 -10.22 7.42 1.55
N LYS A 181 -10.46 8.63 2.07
CA LYS A 181 -11.74 9.00 2.66
C LYS A 181 -12.86 9.09 1.64
N TYR A 182 -12.61 9.66 0.46
CA TYR A 182 -13.65 10.02 -0.49
C TYR A 182 -13.75 9.10 -1.72
N THR A 183 -12.70 8.34 -2.05
CA THR A 183 -12.65 7.53 -3.28
C THR A 183 -12.50 6.02 -3.03
N TRP A 184 -12.60 5.56 -1.78
CA TRP A 184 -12.63 4.13 -1.43
C TRP A 184 -13.86 3.37 -1.95
N CYS A 185 -14.98 4.07 -2.15
CA CYS A 185 -16.25 3.52 -2.64
C CYS A 185 -16.55 3.90 -4.09
N VAL A 186 -15.66 4.67 -4.74
CA VAL A 186 -15.77 5.09 -6.13
C VAL A 186 -15.04 4.06 -7.00
N PRO A 187 -15.67 3.39 -7.97
CA PRO A 187 -14.98 2.37 -8.77
C PRO A 187 -13.96 2.99 -9.74
N SER A 188 -12.77 2.38 -9.89
CA SER A 188 -11.68 2.93 -10.72
C SER A 188 -11.96 2.81 -12.22
N ALA A 189 -12.52 1.69 -12.67
CA ALA A 189 -12.90 1.43 -14.04
C ALA A 189 -14.02 0.40 -14.08
N TYR A 190 -14.94 0.53 -15.04
CA TYR A 190 -15.99 -0.45 -15.26
C TYR A 190 -16.53 -0.33 -16.68
N TYR A 191 -16.45 -1.44 -17.42
CA TYR A 191 -17.08 -1.57 -18.73
C TYR A 191 -17.25 -3.04 -19.07
N ARG A 192 -16.14 -3.78 -19.15
CA ARG A 192 -16.09 -5.26 -19.25
C ARG A 192 -15.58 -5.94 -17.98
N SER A 193 -14.84 -5.20 -17.16
CA SER A 193 -14.42 -5.64 -15.83
C SER A 193 -15.52 -5.39 -14.80
N VAL A 194 -15.54 -6.22 -13.77
CA VAL A 194 -16.37 -6.02 -12.60
C VAL A 194 -15.90 -4.74 -11.88
N PRO A 195 -16.80 -3.83 -11.45
CA PRO A 195 -16.43 -2.61 -10.73
C PRO A 195 -16.05 -2.93 -9.28
N ASP A 196 -15.02 -3.74 -9.02
CA ASP A 196 -14.65 -4.19 -7.68
C ASP A 196 -13.30 -3.66 -7.17
N VAL A 197 -12.65 -2.79 -7.97
CA VAL A 197 -11.45 -2.04 -7.57
C VAL A 197 -11.81 -0.59 -7.32
N SER A 198 -11.49 -0.08 -6.12
CA SER A 198 -11.72 1.32 -5.79
C SER A 198 -10.74 2.25 -6.51
N LEU A 199 -11.17 3.47 -6.79
CA LEU A 199 -10.33 4.52 -7.36
C LEU A 199 -9.18 4.87 -6.43
N TYR A 200 -9.41 4.84 -5.10
CA TYR A 200 -8.35 4.98 -4.12
C TYR A 200 -7.28 3.89 -4.25
N ASP A 201 -7.68 2.63 -4.30
CA ASP A 201 -6.76 1.49 -4.38
C ASP A 201 -5.96 1.52 -5.68
N HIS A 202 -6.62 1.76 -6.81
CA HIS A 202 -5.96 1.91 -8.10
C HIS A 202 -4.96 3.06 -8.12
N SER A 203 -5.36 4.24 -7.62
CA SER A 203 -4.48 5.41 -7.62
C SER A 203 -3.26 5.23 -6.73
N ARG A 204 -3.41 4.60 -5.54
CA ARG A 204 -2.27 4.36 -4.64
C ARG A 204 -1.30 3.32 -5.20
N THR A 205 -1.78 2.25 -5.84
CA THR A 205 -0.90 1.22 -6.43
C THR A 205 -0.19 1.75 -7.67
N THR A 206 -0.88 2.50 -8.54
CA THR A 206 -0.26 3.23 -9.65
C THR A 206 0.84 4.18 -9.15
N ALA A 207 0.59 4.95 -8.09
CA ALA A 207 1.60 5.81 -7.48
C ALA A 207 2.80 5.04 -6.90
N ALA A 208 2.55 3.92 -6.22
CA ALA A 208 3.61 3.08 -5.65
C ALA A 208 4.52 2.49 -6.73
N ILE A 209 3.94 1.98 -7.82
CA ILE A 209 4.67 1.45 -8.98
C ILE A 209 5.48 2.57 -9.64
N ALA A 210 4.87 3.73 -9.88
CA ALA A 210 5.55 4.89 -10.49
C ALA A 210 6.75 5.36 -9.67
N VAL A 211 6.60 5.44 -8.33
CA VAL A 211 7.70 5.76 -7.41
C VAL A 211 8.83 4.74 -7.52
N CYS A 212 8.51 3.43 -7.58
CA CYS A 212 9.53 2.41 -7.70
C CYS A 212 10.28 2.52 -9.03
N LEU A 213 9.58 2.61 -10.16
CA LEU A 213 10.22 2.77 -11.47
C LEU A 213 11.06 4.05 -11.56
N HIS A 214 10.60 5.13 -10.92
CA HIS A 214 11.35 6.38 -10.83
C HIS A 214 12.65 6.24 -10.02
N LEU A 215 12.58 5.67 -8.81
CA LEU A 215 13.75 5.47 -7.95
C LEU A 215 14.70 4.38 -8.44
N GLN A 216 14.19 3.44 -9.23
CA GLN A 216 15.01 2.48 -9.98
C GLN A 216 15.88 3.18 -11.03
N GLY A 217 15.49 4.38 -11.47
CA GLY A 217 16.15 5.08 -12.58
C GLY A 217 15.82 4.50 -13.94
N THR A 218 14.62 3.90 -14.09
CA THR A 218 14.20 3.25 -15.33
C THR A 218 14.23 4.25 -16.48
N SER A 219 14.98 3.92 -17.54
CA SER A 219 15.15 4.79 -18.70
C SER A 219 13.88 4.86 -19.55
N GLU A 220 13.76 5.92 -20.35
CA GLU A 220 12.66 6.05 -21.32
C GLU A 220 12.60 4.84 -22.27
N GLY A 221 13.76 4.36 -22.74
CA GLY A 221 13.84 3.18 -23.59
C GLY A 221 13.25 1.93 -22.92
N LYS A 222 13.57 1.69 -21.64
CA LYS A 222 13.01 0.56 -20.90
C LYS A 222 11.51 0.71 -20.64
N LEU A 223 11.02 1.93 -20.36
CA LEU A 223 9.58 2.16 -20.22
C LEU A 223 8.82 1.93 -21.54
N ARG A 224 9.40 2.31 -22.69
CA ARG A 224 8.82 2.03 -24.01
C ARG A 224 8.80 0.53 -24.31
N GLU A 225 9.89 -0.17 -23.96
CA GLU A 225 9.96 -1.63 -24.06
C GLU A 225 8.87 -2.31 -23.21
N LEU A 226 8.71 -1.89 -21.95
CA LEU A 226 7.65 -2.38 -21.07
C LEU A 226 6.25 -2.10 -21.61
N THR A 227 6.02 -0.89 -22.15
CA THR A 227 4.72 -0.52 -22.75
C THR A 227 4.37 -1.49 -23.87
N GLU A 228 5.31 -1.75 -24.77
CA GLU A 228 5.12 -2.67 -25.88
C GLU A 228 4.97 -4.13 -25.42
N ALA A 229 5.72 -4.54 -24.40
CA ALA A 229 5.59 -5.86 -23.81
C ALA A 229 4.22 -6.07 -23.15
N LEU A 230 3.69 -5.06 -22.46
CA LEU A 230 2.34 -5.10 -21.88
C LEU A 230 1.26 -5.20 -22.97
N ARG A 231 1.40 -4.46 -24.07
CA ARG A 231 0.49 -4.55 -25.23
C ARG A 231 0.48 -5.93 -25.87
N ARG A 232 1.66 -6.53 -26.04
CA ARG A 232 1.84 -7.82 -26.70
C ARG A 232 1.73 -9.02 -25.75
N ARG A 233 1.61 -8.78 -24.44
CA ARG A 233 1.77 -9.77 -23.37
C ARG A 233 3.05 -10.61 -23.55
N ASP A 234 4.14 -9.91 -23.82
CA ASP A 234 5.47 -10.51 -24.02
C ASP A 234 6.07 -10.95 -22.68
N GLY A 235 5.99 -12.26 -22.41
CA GLY A 235 6.45 -12.83 -21.14
C GLY A 235 7.95 -12.71 -20.87
N GLU A 236 8.79 -12.56 -21.89
CA GLU A 236 10.25 -12.49 -21.69
C GLU A 236 10.63 -11.16 -21.02
N VAL A 237 10.22 -10.05 -21.62
CA VAL A 237 10.47 -8.70 -21.06
C VAL A 237 9.79 -8.53 -19.71
N LEU A 238 8.58 -9.08 -19.55
CA LEU A 238 7.81 -8.96 -18.32
C LEU A 238 8.33 -9.83 -17.17
N SER A 239 9.27 -10.75 -17.44
CA SER A 239 9.90 -11.62 -16.43
C SER A 239 11.15 -11.02 -15.77
N GLU A 240 11.63 -9.86 -16.23
CA GLU A 240 12.78 -9.20 -15.60
C GLU A 240 12.37 -8.53 -14.28
N PRO A 241 13.00 -8.85 -13.14
CA PRO A 241 12.68 -8.22 -11.86
C PRO A 241 12.96 -6.71 -11.89
N LEU A 242 12.00 -5.91 -11.44
CA LEU A 242 12.15 -4.46 -11.29
C LEU A 242 11.77 -3.96 -9.89
N PHE A 243 11.15 -4.81 -9.09
CA PHE A 243 10.57 -4.47 -7.81
C PHE A 243 10.98 -5.46 -6.73
N LEU A 244 10.86 -5.02 -5.49
CA LEU A 244 10.95 -5.85 -4.29
C LEU A 244 9.64 -5.74 -3.54
N LEU A 245 9.05 -6.90 -3.23
CA LEU A 245 8.00 -6.97 -2.22
C LEU A 245 8.66 -7.20 -0.88
N VAL A 246 8.66 -6.17 -0.03
CA VAL A 246 9.34 -6.17 1.27
C VAL A 246 8.32 -6.40 2.37
N GLY A 247 8.53 -7.43 3.19
CA GLY A 247 7.63 -7.82 4.27
C GLY A 247 8.29 -7.73 5.63
N GLY A 248 7.53 -7.28 6.63
CA GLY A 248 7.92 -7.27 8.03
C GLY A 248 6.89 -8.00 8.90
N ASP A 249 7.34 -8.85 9.81
CA ASP A 249 6.46 -9.59 10.74
C ASP A 249 7.08 -9.61 12.15
N ILE A 250 6.32 -9.13 13.15
CA ILE A 250 6.75 -9.11 14.53
C ILE A 250 6.50 -10.48 15.17
N SER A 251 7.58 -11.14 15.57
CA SER A 251 7.55 -12.35 16.38
C SER A 251 7.58 -12.04 17.87
N GLY A 252 6.97 -12.92 18.67
CA GLY A 252 6.88 -12.77 20.13
C GLY A 252 5.62 -12.04 20.62
N ILE A 253 4.69 -11.70 19.72
CA ILE A 253 3.44 -10.99 20.04
C ILE A 253 2.65 -11.69 21.15
N GLN A 254 2.45 -13.01 21.03
CA GLN A 254 1.66 -13.79 21.99
C GLN A 254 2.28 -13.75 23.39
N ASP A 255 3.56 -14.09 23.50
CA ASP A 255 4.30 -14.08 24.77
C ASP A 255 4.30 -12.67 25.40
N PHE A 256 4.54 -11.64 24.59
CA PHE A 256 4.53 -10.25 25.04
C PHE A 256 3.15 -9.80 25.55
N LEU A 257 2.07 -10.14 24.84
CA LEU A 257 0.70 -9.76 25.23
C LEU A 257 0.29 -10.42 26.56
N TYR A 258 0.58 -11.72 26.72
CA TYR A 258 0.05 -12.53 27.81
C TYR A 258 0.97 -12.66 29.04
N THR A 259 2.12 -11.96 29.07
CA THR A 259 2.94 -11.79 30.28
C THR A 259 2.24 -10.83 31.28
N LEU A 260 1.07 -11.21 31.79
CA LEU A 260 0.21 -10.39 32.66
C LEU A 260 0.28 -10.86 34.12
N THR A 261 0.46 -9.92 35.04
CA THR A 261 0.20 -10.11 36.48
C THR A 261 -1.28 -9.85 36.77
N SER A 262 -1.82 -10.49 37.80
CA SER A 262 -3.27 -10.63 38.07
C SER A 262 -4.06 -9.33 38.33
N ARG A 263 -3.42 -8.17 38.45
CA ARG A 263 -4.08 -6.87 38.70
C ARG A 263 -4.00 -5.96 37.46
N GLY A 264 -5.15 -5.47 36.99
CA GLY A 264 -5.21 -4.53 35.86
C GLY A 264 -4.99 -5.16 34.48
N ALA A 265 -5.12 -6.49 34.37
CA ALA A 265 -4.79 -7.28 33.18
C ALA A 265 -5.44 -6.75 31.88
N ALA A 266 -6.72 -6.35 31.93
CA ALA A 266 -7.41 -5.80 30.76
C ALA A 266 -6.83 -4.47 30.24
N LYS A 267 -6.42 -3.57 31.15
CA LYS A 267 -5.76 -2.30 30.77
C LYS A 267 -4.36 -2.57 30.22
N GLY A 268 -3.61 -3.48 30.85
CA GLY A 268 -2.29 -3.90 30.40
C GLY A 268 -2.34 -4.53 28.99
N LEU A 269 -3.30 -5.39 28.73
CA LEU A 269 -3.49 -6.03 27.42
C LEU A 269 -3.77 -5.01 26.31
N ARG A 270 -4.69 -4.07 26.54
CA ARG A 270 -4.99 -2.99 25.58
C ARG A 270 -3.77 -2.12 25.30
N GLY A 271 -3.04 -1.72 26.35
CA GLY A 271 -1.81 -0.93 26.22
C GLY A 271 -0.74 -1.64 25.41
N ARG A 272 -0.54 -2.96 25.62
CA ARG A 272 0.43 -3.75 24.85
C ARG A 272 0.00 -3.99 23.41
N SER A 273 -1.31 -4.18 23.16
CA SER A 273 -1.82 -4.30 21.79
C SER A 273 -1.60 -2.99 21.00
N LEU A 274 -1.93 -1.84 21.60
CA LEU A 274 -1.64 -0.53 21.00
C LEU A 274 -0.13 -0.33 20.78
N TYR A 275 0.69 -0.70 21.77
CA TYR A 275 2.14 -0.61 21.67
C TYR A 275 2.68 -1.40 20.46
N LEU A 276 2.22 -2.64 20.25
CA LEU A 276 2.65 -3.46 19.11
C LEU A 276 2.21 -2.85 17.77
N GLN A 277 1.01 -2.28 17.69
CA GLN A 277 0.55 -1.59 16.49
C GLN A 277 1.43 -0.36 16.18
N LEU A 278 1.75 0.45 17.19
CA LEU A 278 2.62 1.60 17.05
C LEU A 278 4.07 1.20 16.70
N LEU A 279 4.59 0.13 17.28
CA LEU A 279 5.91 -0.40 16.97
C LEU A 279 6.00 -0.88 15.51
N LEU A 280 4.98 -1.61 15.05
CA LEU A 280 4.90 -2.07 13.67
C LEU A 280 4.84 -0.90 12.69
N ARG A 281 3.98 0.10 12.96
CA ARG A 281 3.89 1.32 12.15
C ARG A 281 5.22 2.08 12.15
N ALA A 282 5.83 2.28 13.31
CA ALA A 282 7.12 2.97 13.41
C ALA A 282 8.24 2.25 12.63
N ALA A 283 8.25 0.91 12.62
CA ALA A 283 9.20 0.13 11.82
C ALA A 283 8.96 0.30 10.32
N ALA A 284 7.71 0.22 9.85
CA ALA A 284 7.36 0.46 8.45
C ALA A 284 7.73 1.89 8.01
N GLU A 285 7.40 2.90 8.81
CA GLU A 285 7.74 4.31 8.56
C GLU A 285 9.26 4.55 8.50
N LEU A 286 10.03 3.87 9.36
CA LEU A 286 11.49 3.97 9.34
C LEU A 286 12.06 3.35 8.05
N LEU A 287 11.48 2.26 7.54
CA LEU A 287 11.85 1.68 6.26
C LEU A 287 11.53 2.64 5.11
N LEU A 288 10.29 3.14 5.02
CA LEU A 288 9.89 4.09 3.97
C LEU A 288 10.82 5.30 3.94
N LYS A 289 11.05 5.95 5.08
CA LYS A 289 11.99 7.09 5.20
C LYS A 289 13.41 6.71 4.82
N GLY A 290 13.87 5.53 5.25
CA GLY A 290 15.21 5.02 4.97
C GLY A 290 15.47 4.70 3.50
N LEU A 291 14.40 4.47 2.73
CA LEU A 291 14.37 4.18 1.30
C LEU A 291 13.95 5.38 0.43
N GLY A 292 13.52 6.48 1.04
CA GLY A 292 12.98 7.63 0.31
C GLY A 292 11.60 7.40 -0.30
N LEU A 293 10.84 6.43 0.22
CA LEU A 293 9.51 6.06 -0.27
C LEU A 293 8.40 6.88 0.45
N PRO A 294 7.40 7.39 -0.28
CA PRO A 294 6.17 7.95 0.31
C PRO A 294 5.24 6.85 0.87
N SER A 295 4.22 7.24 1.63
CA SER A 295 3.26 6.30 2.25
C SER A 295 2.49 5.42 1.25
N VAL A 296 2.35 5.87 -0.01
CA VAL A 296 1.69 5.09 -1.07
C VAL A 296 2.34 3.71 -1.29
N ASN A 297 3.63 3.58 -1.00
CA ASN A 297 4.38 2.33 -1.15
C ASN A 297 4.06 1.30 -0.07
N LEU A 298 3.44 1.69 1.05
CA LEU A 298 2.98 0.75 2.08
C LEU A 298 1.63 0.14 1.68
N LEU A 299 1.68 -1.06 1.11
CA LEU A 299 0.49 -1.71 0.56
C LEU A 299 -0.44 -2.22 1.65
N TYR A 300 0.13 -2.76 2.73
CA TYR A 300 -0.62 -3.31 3.86
C TYR A 300 0.14 -3.14 5.17
N ILE A 301 -0.61 -2.88 6.24
CA ILE A 301 -0.13 -2.95 7.62
C ILE A 301 -1.27 -3.38 8.55
N GLY A 302 -1.10 -4.50 9.24
CA GLY A 302 -2.14 -5.05 10.11
C GLY A 302 -1.78 -6.42 10.66
N GLY A 303 -2.45 -6.87 11.71
CA GLY A 303 -2.28 -8.24 12.23
C GLY A 303 -0.86 -8.61 12.69
N GLY A 304 -0.01 -7.62 12.99
CA GLY A 304 1.39 -7.85 13.40
C GLY A 304 2.40 -7.89 12.25
N ASN A 305 1.95 -7.71 11.00
CA ASN A 305 2.81 -7.67 9.83
C ASN A 305 2.49 -6.50 8.88
N PHE A 306 3.41 -6.21 7.98
CA PHE A 306 3.23 -5.24 6.90
C PHE A 306 3.94 -5.75 5.65
N TYR A 307 3.54 -5.25 4.49
CA TYR A 307 4.35 -5.34 3.28
C TYR A 307 4.24 -4.06 2.45
N LEU A 308 5.35 -3.74 1.79
CA LEU A 308 5.53 -2.55 0.97
C LEU A 308 6.18 -2.91 -0.37
N LEU A 309 5.95 -2.09 -1.39
CA LEU A 309 6.60 -2.19 -2.68
C LEU A 309 7.80 -1.23 -2.75
N ALA A 310 8.96 -1.73 -3.13
CA ALA A 310 10.19 -0.96 -3.27
C ALA A 310 10.85 -1.21 -4.64
N PRO A 311 11.71 -0.30 -5.14
CA PRO A 311 12.52 -0.58 -6.33
C PRO A 311 13.54 -1.67 -6.07
N LEU A 312 13.96 -2.40 -7.11
CA LEU A 312 15.04 -3.40 -7.00
C LEU A 312 16.34 -2.80 -6.45
N SER A 313 16.65 -1.55 -6.82
CA SER A 313 17.81 -0.80 -6.34
C SER A 313 17.84 -0.57 -4.81
N ALA A 314 16.74 -0.81 -4.09
CA ALA A 314 16.66 -0.65 -2.64
C ALA A 314 17.35 -1.76 -1.82
N GLU A 315 17.74 -2.88 -2.43
CA GLU A 315 18.18 -4.08 -1.71
C GLU A 315 19.35 -3.84 -0.73
N ASP A 316 20.40 -3.15 -1.16
CA ASP A 316 21.56 -2.86 -0.32
C ASP A 316 21.19 -1.99 0.89
N ARG A 317 20.27 -1.04 0.67
CA ARG A 317 19.76 -0.16 1.72
C ARG A 317 18.88 -0.92 2.69
N LEU A 318 18.03 -1.84 2.22
CA LEU A 318 17.23 -2.76 3.03
C LEU A 318 18.11 -3.62 3.93
N CYS A 319 19.22 -4.15 3.40
CA CYS A 319 20.20 -4.90 4.19
C CYS A 319 20.75 -4.10 5.39
N SER A 320 20.99 -2.81 5.18
CA SER A 320 21.48 -1.90 6.22
C SER A 320 20.40 -1.56 7.24
N LEU A 321 19.19 -1.21 6.78
CA LEU A 321 18.05 -0.88 7.63
C LEU A 321 17.63 -2.07 8.50
N ARG A 322 17.65 -3.29 7.94
CA ARG A 322 17.39 -4.53 8.68
C ARG A 322 18.32 -4.69 9.88
N LYS A 323 19.62 -4.40 9.70
CA LYS A 323 20.62 -4.48 10.78
C LYS A 323 20.38 -3.40 11.84
N ASP A 324 20.00 -2.19 11.44
CA ASP A 324 19.71 -1.10 12.38
C ASP A 324 18.46 -1.41 13.22
N ILE A 325 17.35 -1.78 12.58
CA ILE A 325 16.10 -2.14 13.27
C ILE A 325 16.34 -3.30 14.26
N ALA A 326 17.06 -4.34 13.84
CA ALA A 326 17.36 -5.47 14.71
C ALA A 326 18.18 -5.04 15.95
N ARG A 327 19.15 -4.14 15.80
CA ARG A 327 19.94 -3.60 16.93
C ARG A 327 19.07 -2.77 17.88
N ARG A 328 18.19 -1.92 17.35
CA ARG A 328 17.27 -1.11 18.15
C ARG A 328 16.31 -1.98 18.96
N LEU A 329 15.69 -2.98 18.32
CA LEU A 329 14.78 -3.91 18.99
C LEU A 329 15.51 -4.76 20.04
N LEU A 330 16.73 -5.21 19.77
CA LEU A 330 17.55 -5.92 20.76
C LEU A 330 17.79 -5.05 22.00
N SER A 331 18.15 -3.78 21.79
CA SER A 331 18.44 -2.84 22.87
C SER A 331 17.22 -2.55 23.74
N LEU A 332 16.04 -2.40 23.12
CA LEU A 332 14.80 -2.03 23.79
C LEU A 332 14.06 -3.21 24.44
N HIS A 333 14.12 -4.40 23.81
CA HIS A 333 13.29 -5.54 24.21
C HIS A 333 14.07 -6.76 24.68
N GLY A 334 15.41 -6.72 24.67
CA GLY A 334 16.23 -7.85 25.14
C GLY A 334 16.01 -9.17 24.38
N GLY A 335 15.32 -9.14 23.23
CA GLY A 335 14.94 -10.31 22.45
C GLY A 335 13.52 -10.84 22.68
N GLU A 336 12.71 -10.20 23.54
CA GLU A 336 11.28 -10.54 23.67
C GLU A 336 10.49 -10.26 22.39
N LEU A 337 10.86 -9.18 21.69
CA LEU A 337 10.29 -8.80 20.40
C LEU A 337 11.38 -8.81 19.33
N TYR A 338 11.03 -9.36 18.17
CA TYR A 338 11.89 -9.42 16.99
C TYR A 338 11.07 -9.14 15.75
N LEU A 339 11.55 -8.24 14.88
CA LEU A 339 10.98 -8.04 13.55
C LEU A 339 11.72 -8.91 12.54
N ALA A 340 11.05 -9.93 12.00
CA ALA A 340 11.48 -10.59 10.79
C ALA A 340 11.28 -9.63 9.62
N LEU A 341 12.33 -9.38 8.84
CA LEU A 341 12.30 -8.50 7.67
C LEU A 341 12.94 -9.22 6.49
N CYS A 342 12.14 -9.45 5.45
CA CYS A 342 12.48 -10.18 4.23
C CYS A 342 11.97 -9.43 3.01
N TRP A 343 12.45 -9.82 1.83
CA TRP A 343 11.95 -9.34 0.57
C TRP A 343 12.06 -10.43 -0.48
N VAL A 344 11.20 -10.36 -1.49
CA VAL A 344 11.22 -11.23 -2.69
C VAL A 344 11.21 -10.34 -3.93
N GLU A 345 11.82 -10.84 -5.00
CA GLU A 345 11.85 -10.17 -6.29
C GLU A 345 10.47 -10.26 -6.97
N VAL A 346 10.05 -9.14 -7.54
CA VAL A 346 8.79 -8.98 -8.26
C VAL A 346 9.07 -8.43 -9.65
N THR A 347 8.45 -9.07 -10.63
CA THR A 347 8.55 -8.77 -12.05
C THR A 347 7.29 -8.01 -12.51
N PRO A 348 7.33 -7.25 -13.61
CA PRO A 348 6.14 -6.67 -14.22
C PRO A 348 5.02 -7.70 -14.50
N GLY A 349 5.39 -8.92 -14.88
CA GLY A 349 4.46 -10.01 -15.16
C GLY A 349 3.68 -10.48 -13.93
N ASP A 350 4.23 -10.33 -12.72
CA ASP A 350 3.55 -10.73 -11.48
C ASP A 350 2.32 -9.85 -11.15
N PHE A 351 2.22 -8.65 -11.73
CA PHE A 351 1.03 -7.80 -11.57
C PHE A 351 -0.12 -8.19 -12.49
N LEU A 352 0.14 -8.96 -13.54
CA LEU A 352 -0.85 -9.31 -14.55
C LEU A 352 -1.65 -10.54 -14.13
N LEU A 353 -2.94 -10.57 -14.45
CA LEU A 353 -3.73 -11.77 -14.27
C LEU A 353 -3.53 -12.73 -15.45
N ASP A 354 -3.24 -13.98 -15.13
CA ASP A 354 -3.08 -15.09 -16.08
C ASP A 354 -4.20 -16.15 -15.94
N GLY A 355 -5.21 -15.88 -15.11
CA GLY A 355 -6.30 -16.81 -14.78
C GLY A 355 -5.93 -17.91 -13.79
N SER A 356 -4.69 -17.94 -13.28
CA SER A 356 -4.27 -18.89 -12.24
C SER A 356 -4.83 -18.52 -10.86
N VAL A 357 -5.05 -19.55 -10.03
CA VAL A 357 -5.44 -19.42 -8.63
C VAL A 357 -4.45 -20.25 -7.79
N PRO A 358 -3.66 -19.64 -6.90
CA PRO A 358 -3.55 -18.20 -6.65
C PRO A 358 -2.96 -17.42 -7.84
N SER A 359 -3.35 -16.14 -7.97
CA SER A 359 -2.83 -15.25 -9.01
C SER A 359 -1.30 -15.05 -8.88
N PRO A 360 -0.59 -14.57 -9.92
CA PRO A 360 0.85 -14.32 -9.86
C PRO A 360 1.27 -13.44 -8.67
N TRP A 361 0.55 -12.32 -8.47
CA TRP A 361 0.76 -11.46 -7.30
C TRP A 361 0.58 -12.20 -5.97
N MET A 362 -0.48 -13.00 -5.83
CA MET A 362 -0.72 -13.76 -4.60
C MET A 362 0.35 -14.81 -4.34
N ARG A 363 0.89 -15.46 -5.38
CA ARG A 363 2.06 -16.35 -5.24
C ARG A 363 3.27 -15.62 -4.66
N LYS A 364 3.52 -14.36 -5.07
CA LYS A 364 4.60 -13.53 -4.51
C LYS A 364 4.35 -13.13 -3.06
N VAL A 365 3.10 -12.85 -2.70
CA VAL A 365 2.71 -12.61 -1.30
C VAL A 365 2.95 -13.87 -0.46
N GLU A 366 2.53 -15.05 -0.93
CA GLU A 366 2.77 -16.33 -0.26
C GLU A 366 4.28 -16.62 -0.11
N GLU A 367 5.06 -16.47 -1.17
CA GLU A 367 6.53 -16.61 -1.17
C GLU A 367 7.18 -15.74 -0.08
N LEU A 368 6.76 -14.47 0.03
CA LEU A 368 7.23 -13.55 1.06
C LEU A 368 6.89 -14.04 2.47
N PHE A 369 5.66 -14.49 2.71
CA PHE A 369 5.24 -14.96 4.03
C PHE A 369 5.94 -16.27 4.43
N GLU A 370 6.25 -17.15 3.48
CA GLU A 370 7.09 -18.32 3.73
C GLU A 370 8.52 -17.93 4.14
N GLU A 371 9.11 -16.95 3.46
CA GLU A 371 10.42 -16.38 3.82
C GLU A 371 10.43 -15.76 5.23
N LEU A 372 9.38 -15.00 5.55
CA LEU A 372 9.17 -14.43 6.89
C LEU A 372 9.07 -15.52 7.95
N ALA A 373 8.27 -16.57 7.71
CA ALA A 373 8.11 -17.70 8.62
C ALA A 373 9.43 -18.47 8.83
N ARG A 374 10.25 -18.65 7.78
CA ARG A 374 11.59 -19.25 7.90
C ARG A 374 12.51 -18.36 8.74
N ARG A 375 12.52 -17.05 8.51
CA ARG A 375 13.33 -16.13 9.31
C ARG A 375 12.89 -16.01 10.76
N ARG A 376 11.60 -16.06 11.06
CA ARG A 376 11.12 -16.10 12.45
C ARG A 376 11.67 -17.31 13.21
N ARG A 377 11.66 -18.50 12.58
CA ARG A 377 12.22 -19.72 13.15
C ARG A 377 13.75 -19.63 13.35
N GLY A 378 14.47 -19.12 12.36
CA GLY A 378 15.93 -18.94 12.44
C GLY A 378 16.37 -17.87 13.45
N GLY A 379 15.64 -16.75 13.49
CA GLY A 379 15.81 -15.66 14.45
C GLY A 379 15.58 -16.14 15.87
N SER A 380 14.43 -16.77 16.16
CA SER A 380 14.13 -17.29 17.49
C SER A 380 15.21 -18.28 17.99
N ARG A 381 15.69 -19.20 17.15
CA ARG A 381 16.78 -20.15 17.51
C ARG A 381 18.13 -19.48 17.77
N SER A 382 18.56 -18.58 16.89
CA SER A 382 19.83 -17.84 17.05
C SER A 382 19.82 -16.95 18.30
N TRP A 383 18.65 -16.39 18.64
CA TRP A 383 18.47 -15.51 19.78
C TRP A 383 18.33 -16.29 21.09
N ALA A 384 17.61 -17.42 21.11
CA ALA A 384 17.57 -18.33 22.26
C ALA A 384 18.98 -18.81 22.66
N MET A 385 19.86 -19.06 21.68
CA MET A 385 21.27 -19.40 21.93
C MET A 385 22.11 -18.22 22.46
N LYS A 386 21.80 -16.98 22.07
CA LYS A 386 22.52 -15.78 22.55
C LYS A 386 22.02 -15.30 23.91
N SER A 387 20.72 -15.40 24.20
CA SER A 387 20.16 -15.08 25.51
C SER A 387 20.67 -16.06 26.57
N THR A 388 20.72 -17.36 26.28
CA THR A 388 21.33 -18.39 27.17
C THR A 388 22.82 -18.18 27.40
N ARG A 389 23.58 -17.69 26.40
CA ARG A 389 24.99 -17.30 26.62
C ARG A 389 25.11 -16.06 27.51
N SER A 390 24.22 -15.08 27.36
CA SER A 390 24.23 -13.87 28.20
C SER A 390 23.77 -14.12 29.65
N SER A 391 22.84 -15.05 29.89
CA SER A 391 22.46 -15.49 31.23
C SER A 391 23.54 -16.34 31.89
N ASN A 392 24.24 -17.20 31.14
CA ASN A 392 25.38 -17.97 31.64
C ASN A 392 26.62 -17.13 31.96
N LEU A 393 26.80 -15.98 31.29
CA LEU A 393 27.84 -15.00 31.63
C LEU A 393 27.51 -14.20 32.90
N ARG A 394 26.22 -13.92 33.17
CA ARG A 394 25.80 -13.33 34.46
C ARG A 394 25.81 -14.35 35.61
N GLY A 395 25.64 -15.64 35.33
CA GLY A 395 25.73 -16.72 36.32
C GLY A 395 27.16 -17.09 36.77
N ARG A 396 28.20 -16.73 35.99
CA ARG A 396 29.61 -17.00 36.34
C ARG A 396 30.33 -15.89 37.10
N ALA A 397 29.72 -14.71 37.25
CA ALA A 397 30.27 -13.59 38.02
C ALA A 397 29.78 -13.54 39.49
N GLY A 398 28.89 -14.45 39.90
CA GLY A 398 28.22 -14.43 41.21
C GLY A 398 28.65 -15.48 42.23
N ASN A 399 29.80 -16.15 42.06
CA ASN A 399 30.25 -17.16 43.03
C ASN A 399 31.71 -16.96 43.44
N ARG A 400 31.98 -15.87 44.17
CA ARG A 400 33.13 -15.75 45.06
C ARG A 400 32.63 -15.29 46.43
N GLY A 401 32.79 -16.17 47.42
CA GLY A 401 32.88 -15.80 48.83
C GLY A 401 31.59 -15.89 49.63
N SER A 402 31.23 -17.10 50.07
CA SER A 402 30.53 -17.25 51.35
C SER A 402 31.37 -18.18 52.24
N VAL A 403 32.10 -17.55 53.15
CA VAL A 403 32.90 -18.15 54.22
C VAL A 403 31.97 -18.95 55.13
N ARG A 404 32.25 -20.24 55.32
CA ARG A 404 31.62 -21.08 56.34
C ARG A 404 32.29 -20.79 57.68
N TYR A 405 31.53 -20.33 58.67
CA TYR A 405 31.94 -20.44 60.07
C TYR A 405 31.40 -21.73 60.67
N ALA A 406 32.27 -22.45 61.35
CA ALA A 406 32.00 -23.71 62.01
C ALA A 406 31.93 -23.53 63.54
N THR A 407 30.94 -24.21 64.14
CA THR A 407 30.93 -24.85 65.50
C THR A 407 30.92 -23.95 66.76
N PRO A 408 30.48 -24.44 67.96
CA PRO A 408 30.36 -25.85 68.38
C PRO A 408 29.10 -26.28 69.18
N ARG A 409 29.08 -27.60 69.44
CA ARG A 409 28.15 -28.40 70.26
C ARG A 409 28.26 -28.11 71.77
N GLY A 410 27.23 -28.56 72.50
CA GLY A 410 27.19 -28.81 73.96
C GLY A 410 26.23 -27.84 74.65
N THR A 411 25.22 -28.24 75.41
CA THR A 411 24.87 -29.48 76.13
C THR A 411 23.36 -29.60 76.23
#